data_AF-A0AAV6AWP9-F1
#
_entry.id   AF-A0AAV6AWP9-F1
#
_cell.length_a   1.000
_cell.length_b   1.000
_cell.length_c   1.000
_cell.angle_alpha   90.00
_cell.angle_beta   90.00
_cell.angle_gamma   90.00
#
_symmetry.space_group_name_H-M   'P 1'
#
loop_
_entity.id
_entity.type
_entity.pdbx_description
1 polymer ?
#
loop_
_entity_poly.entity_id
_entity_poly.type
_entity_poly.pdbx_seq_one_letter_code
_entity_poly.pdbx_strand_id
1 'polypeptide(L)'
;MKPVLVLAVTILAVGIVVFIWKAAYRPEPVHNGKTLTQWAEQYGSNNWRAGGREVATEAQFAIQQIGTNGVPFLLDLIRTKESPTKKKLRTLLPPSWHARLRLNDKGDEIRRIGAHGLAAFGTNAPAAVPYLIQIASSHSNDDARYIAAFTIRTMGSAAEPAIP
;
A
#
# COMPACT_ATOMS: atom_id res chain seq x y z
N MET A 1 -42.98 -21.41 -8.13
CA MET A 1 -42.59 -20.68 -6.89
C MET A 1 -43.40 -19.39 -6.83
N LYS A 2 -43.87 -18.98 -5.64
CA LYS A 2 -44.64 -17.74 -5.50
C LYS A 2 -43.73 -16.54 -5.88
N PRO A 3 -44.20 -15.57 -6.68
CA PRO A 3 -43.38 -14.44 -7.14
C PRO A 3 -42.73 -13.64 -6.00
N VAL A 4 -43.39 -13.60 -4.84
CA VAL A 4 -42.88 -13.00 -3.59
C VAL A 4 -41.59 -13.68 -3.10
N LEU A 5 -41.48 -15.00 -3.25
CA LEU A 5 -40.29 -15.75 -2.83
C LEU A 5 -39.09 -15.43 -3.73
N VAL A 6 -39.33 -15.28 -5.04
CA VAL A 6 -38.29 -14.92 -6.02
C VAL A 6 -37.77 -13.51 -5.74
N LEU A 7 -38.65 -12.55 -5.46
CA LEU A 7 -38.28 -11.18 -5.12
C LEU A 7 -37.45 -11.11 -3.82
N ALA A 8 -37.86 -11.83 -2.77
CA ALA A 8 -37.14 -11.85 -1.50
C ALA A 8 -35.72 -12.44 -1.63
N VAL A 9 -35.56 -13.54 -2.38
CA VAL A 9 -34.25 -14.15 -2.63
C VAL A 9 -33.34 -13.21 -3.44
N THR A 10 -33.90 -12.50 -4.42
CA THR A 10 -33.12 -11.57 -5.26
C THR A 10 -32.59 -10.39 -4.46
N ILE A 11 -33.43 -9.79 -3.60
CA ILE A 11 -33.03 -8.70 -2.71
C ILE A 11 -31.92 -9.15 -1.76
N LEU A 12 -32.05 -10.36 -1.18
CA LEU A 12 -31.03 -10.92 -0.30
C LEU A 12 -29.69 -11.13 -1.04
N ALA A 13 -29.73 -11.69 -2.26
CA ALA A 13 -28.54 -11.91 -3.07
C ALA A 13 -27.82 -10.59 -3.41
N VAL A 14 -28.56 -9.55 -3.82
CA VAL A 14 -27.99 -8.22 -4.07
C VAL A 14 -27.39 -7.62 -2.79
N GLY A 15 -28.08 -7.75 -1.65
CA GLY A 15 -27.56 -7.30 -0.36
C GLY A 15 -26.24 -7.97 0.02
N ILE A 16 -26.12 -9.28 -0.20
CA ILE A 16 -24.87 -10.03 0.03
C ILE A 16 -23.76 -9.55 -0.90
N VAL A 17 -24.05 -9.35 -2.20
CA VAL A 17 -23.06 -8.85 -3.17
C VAL A 17 -22.56 -7.46 -2.78
N VAL A 18 -23.46 -6.54 -2.39
CA VAL A 18 -23.10 -5.20 -1.94
C VAL A 18 -22.28 -5.25 -0.65
N PHE A 19 -22.66 -6.12 0.30
CA PHE A 19 -21.92 -6.32 1.54
C PHE A 19 -20.50 -6.84 1.29
N ILE A 20 -20.35 -7.88 0.46
CA ILE A 20 -19.05 -8.44 0.07
C ILE A 20 -18.22 -7.37 -0.64
N TRP A 21 -18.82 -6.62 -1.58
CA TRP A 21 -18.13 -5.56 -2.30
C TRP A 21 -17.63 -4.46 -1.37
N LYS A 22 -18.45 -4.02 -0.41
CA LYS A 22 -18.06 -3.01 0.59
C LYS A 22 -17.01 -3.53 1.57
N ALA A 23 -17.03 -4.82 1.92
CA ALA A 23 -16.02 -5.45 2.77
C ALA A 23 -14.68 -5.65 2.04
N ALA A 24 -14.72 -5.87 0.72
CA ALA A 24 -13.54 -6.02 -0.12
C ALA A 24 -12.94 -4.66 -0.55
N TYR A 25 -13.77 -3.63 -0.73
CA TYR A 25 -13.31 -2.28 -1.06
C TYR A 25 -12.72 -1.62 0.17
N ARG A 26 -11.38 -1.55 0.23
CA ARG A 26 -10.66 -0.78 1.25
C ARG A 26 -10.32 0.59 0.66
N PRO A 27 -11.12 1.64 0.94
CA PRO A 27 -10.73 2.99 0.55
C PRO A 27 -9.40 3.32 1.21
N GLU A 28 -8.60 4.10 0.49
CA GLU A 28 -7.36 4.62 1.06
C GLU A 28 -7.67 5.41 2.35
N PRO A 29 -6.98 5.13 3.46
CA PRO A 29 -7.19 5.86 4.70
C PRO A 29 -6.84 7.35 4.55
N VAL A 30 -7.59 8.21 5.24
CA VAL A 30 -7.46 9.68 5.15
C VAL A 30 -7.36 10.26 6.55
N HIS A 31 -6.50 11.25 6.73
CA HIS A 31 -6.41 12.06 7.96
C HIS A 31 -6.21 13.53 7.58
N ASN A 32 -7.03 14.41 8.17
CA ASN A 32 -7.03 15.85 7.87
C ASN A 32 -7.10 16.19 6.37
N GLY A 33 -7.91 15.44 5.61
CA GLY A 33 -8.12 15.67 4.17
C GLY A 33 -6.98 15.22 3.25
N LYS A 34 -5.87 14.71 3.81
CA LYS A 34 -4.78 14.08 3.06
C LYS A 34 -4.84 12.56 3.18
N THR A 35 -4.55 11.89 2.08
CA THR A 35 -4.51 10.42 1.99
C THR A 35 -3.26 9.83 2.66
N LEU A 36 -3.32 8.54 3.00
CA LEU A 36 -2.19 7.82 3.57
C LEU A 36 -0.96 7.81 2.65
N THR A 37 -1.15 7.68 1.33
CA THR A 37 -0.07 7.79 0.33
C THR A 37 0.58 9.17 0.37
N GLN A 38 -0.22 10.24 0.44
CA GLN A 38 0.32 11.61 0.53
C GLN A 38 1.10 11.85 1.82
N TRP A 39 0.60 11.36 2.96
CA TRP A 39 1.35 11.45 4.21
C TRP A 39 2.64 10.62 4.17
N ALA A 40 2.58 9.40 3.63
CA ALA A 40 3.75 8.53 3.49
C ALA A 40 4.80 9.14 2.54
N GLU A 41 4.38 9.78 1.45
CA GLU A 41 5.26 10.51 0.54
C GLU A 41 5.88 11.75 1.20
N GLN A 42 5.08 12.50 1.98
CA GLN A 42 5.57 13.63 2.78
C GLN A 42 6.60 13.18 3.81
N TYR A 43 6.34 12.09 4.55
CA TYR A 43 7.31 11.49 5.47
C TYR A 43 8.57 11.06 4.74
N GLY A 44 8.42 10.31 3.64
CA GLY A 44 9.51 9.83 2.77
C GLY A 44 10.45 10.92 2.29
N SER A 45 9.88 12.00 1.79
CA SER A 45 10.63 13.10 1.17
C SER A 45 11.39 13.98 2.17
N ASN A 46 11.00 13.94 3.45
CA ASN A 46 11.49 14.87 4.46
C ASN A 46 12.28 14.21 5.59
N ASN A 47 11.95 12.98 5.97
CA ASN A 47 12.55 12.30 7.14
C ASN A 47 14.07 12.09 6.99
N TRP A 48 14.55 11.90 5.76
CA TRP A 48 15.97 11.71 5.47
C TRP A 48 16.67 12.97 4.94
N ARG A 49 15.98 14.11 4.89
CA ARG A 49 16.52 15.39 4.38
C ARG A 49 16.92 16.30 5.53
N ALA A 50 18.08 16.95 5.42
CA ALA A 50 18.49 18.02 6.35
C ALA A 50 17.44 19.15 6.36
N GLY A 51 16.91 19.49 7.54
CA GLY A 51 15.88 20.51 7.72
C GLY A 51 14.43 20.05 7.49
N GLY A 52 14.19 18.79 7.09
CA GLY A 52 12.83 18.26 6.85
C GLY A 52 12.12 17.70 8.09
N ARG A 53 12.76 17.74 9.26
CA ARG A 53 12.32 16.96 10.42
C ARG A 53 10.91 17.32 10.91
N GLU A 54 10.58 18.61 10.94
CA GLU A 54 9.24 19.07 11.36
C GLU A 54 8.14 18.54 10.43
N VAL A 55 8.33 18.68 9.12
CA VAL A 55 7.39 18.20 8.09
C VAL A 55 7.25 16.67 8.13
N ALA A 56 8.33 15.95 8.43
CA ALA A 56 8.31 14.51 8.62
C ALA A 56 7.58 14.12 9.91
N THR A 57 7.78 14.84 11.02
CA THR A 57 7.08 14.57 12.28
C THR A 57 5.58 14.81 12.17
N GLU A 58 5.14 15.85 11.44
CA GLU A 58 3.72 16.06 11.14
C GLU A 58 3.12 14.85 10.40
N ALA A 59 3.79 14.41 9.32
CA ALA A 59 3.33 13.26 8.54
C ALA A 59 3.35 11.97 9.37
N GLN A 60 4.37 11.79 10.20
CA GLN A 60 4.46 10.64 11.11
C GLN A 60 3.28 10.60 12.07
N PHE A 61 2.94 11.74 12.69
CA PHE A 61 1.79 11.83 13.59
C PHE A 61 0.49 11.50 12.86
N ALA A 62 0.27 12.05 11.66
CA ALA A 62 -0.92 11.75 10.86
C ALA A 62 -1.04 10.25 10.53
N ILE A 63 0.06 9.60 10.14
CA ILE A 63 0.09 8.16 9.86
C ILE A 63 -0.23 7.35 11.13
N GLN A 64 0.30 7.76 12.27
CA GLN A 64 0.00 7.11 13.55
C GLN A 64 -1.47 7.30 13.99
N GLN A 65 -2.07 8.47 13.72
CA GLN A 65 -3.49 8.73 13.99
C GLN A 65 -4.43 7.92 13.07
N ILE A 66 -4.02 7.62 11.84
CA ILE A 66 -4.73 6.65 10.97
C ILE A 66 -4.76 5.26 11.64
N GLY A 67 -3.73 4.94 12.42
CA GLY A 67 -3.64 3.72 13.19
C GLY A 67 -3.34 2.48 12.34
N THR A 68 -3.42 1.31 12.97
CA THR A 68 -3.07 0.02 12.35
C THR A 68 -3.96 -0.37 11.16
N ASN A 69 -5.10 0.31 10.97
CA ASN A 69 -5.94 0.19 9.77
C ASN A 69 -5.21 0.60 8.48
N GLY A 70 -4.16 1.43 8.58
CA GLY A 70 -3.31 1.80 7.45
C GLY A 70 -2.29 0.74 7.04
N VAL A 71 -1.96 -0.22 7.92
CA VAL A 71 -0.92 -1.22 7.68
C VAL A 71 -1.23 -2.12 6.48
N PRO A 72 -2.43 -2.71 6.33
CA PRO A 72 -2.75 -3.54 5.16
C PRO A 72 -2.63 -2.77 3.83
N PHE A 73 -3.07 -1.50 3.82
CA PHE A 73 -2.98 -0.66 2.63
C PHE A 73 -1.52 -0.43 2.21
N LEU A 74 -0.64 -0.12 3.15
CA LEU A 74 0.78 0.09 2.88
C LEU A 74 1.51 -1.20 2.45
N LEU A 75 1.12 -2.35 3.01
CA LEU A 75 1.62 -3.66 2.57
C LEU A 75 1.21 -3.96 1.12
N ASP A 76 -0.02 -3.61 0.73
CA ASP A 76 -0.49 -3.74 -0.65
C ASP A 76 0.31 -2.84 -1.60
N LEU A 77 0.68 -1.62 -1.17
CA LEU A 77 1.58 -0.77 -1.95
C LEU A 77 2.94 -1.44 -2.17
N ILE A 78 3.56 -1.99 -1.12
CA ILE A 78 4.86 -2.70 -1.22
C ILE A 78 4.77 -3.95 -2.11
N ARG A 79 3.61 -4.63 -2.13
CA ARG A 79 3.36 -5.81 -2.97
C ARG A 79 3.05 -5.46 -4.44
N THR A 80 2.96 -4.18 -4.79
CA THR A 80 2.54 -3.76 -6.14
C THR A 80 3.42 -4.37 -7.22
N LYS A 81 2.77 -5.02 -8.19
CA LYS A 81 3.39 -5.61 -9.37
C LYS A 81 3.21 -4.72 -10.59
N GLU A 82 4.20 -4.74 -11.49
CA GLU A 82 4.06 -4.13 -12.81
C GLU A 82 2.84 -4.74 -13.52
N SER A 83 2.03 -3.88 -14.14
CA SER A 83 0.89 -4.33 -14.93
C SER A 83 1.38 -5.00 -16.22
N PRO A 84 1.08 -6.29 -16.46
CA PRO A 84 1.55 -7.00 -17.65
C PRO A 84 1.06 -6.36 -18.96
N THR A 85 -0.15 -5.79 -18.93
CA THR A 85 -0.74 -5.10 -20.08
C THR A 85 -0.01 -3.79 -20.37
N LYS A 86 0.29 -2.98 -19.34
CA LYS A 86 1.10 -1.75 -19.53
C LYS A 86 2.50 -2.08 -20.03
N LYS A 87 3.14 -3.13 -19.49
CA LYS A 87 4.44 -3.62 -19.96
C LYS A 87 4.39 -3.98 -21.44
N LYS A 88 3.41 -4.78 -21.86
CA LYS A 88 3.23 -5.19 -23.25
C LYS A 88 2.95 -3.98 -24.17
N LEU A 89 2.12 -3.04 -23.75
CA LEU A 89 1.88 -1.82 -24.52
C LEU A 89 3.15 -0.97 -24.68
N ARG A 90 3.98 -0.88 -23.64
CA ARG A 90 5.28 -0.22 -23.67
C ARG A 90 6.25 -0.85 -24.68
N THR A 91 6.20 -2.17 -24.85
CA THR A 91 7.02 -2.89 -25.86
C THR A 91 6.53 -2.70 -27.29
N LEU A 92 5.24 -2.37 -27.48
CA LEU A 92 4.63 -2.21 -28.79
C LEU A 92 4.56 -0.75 -29.27
N LEU A 93 4.44 0.19 -28.33
CA LEU A 93 4.24 1.61 -28.64
C LEU A 93 5.54 2.40 -28.48
N PRO A 94 5.76 3.43 -29.31
CA PRO A 94 6.94 4.28 -29.22
C PRO A 94 7.00 5.06 -27.88
N PRO A 95 8.20 5.39 -27.37
CA PRO A 95 8.37 6.07 -26.06
C PRO A 95 7.58 7.38 -25.89
N SER A 96 7.38 8.13 -26.97
CA SER A 96 6.62 9.39 -26.96
C SER A 96 5.15 9.21 -26.53
N TRP A 97 4.62 7.98 -26.60
CA TRP A 97 3.24 7.67 -26.20
C TRP A 97 3.15 7.21 -24.75
N HIS A 98 4.25 6.77 -24.13
CA HIS A 98 4.21 6.17 -22.79
C HIS A 98 3.70 7.16 -21.74
N ALA A 99 4.13 8.42 -21.80
CA ALA A 99 3.66 9.47 -20.90
C ALA A 99 2.18 9.83 -21.17
N ARG A 100 1.80 10.01 -22.44
CA ARG A 100 0.42 10.37 -22.85
C ARG A 100 -0.59 9.30 -22.42
N LEU A 101 -0.20 8.03 -22.46
CA LEU A 101 -1.04 6.88 -22.12
C LEU A 101 -0.80 6.33 -20.69
N ARG A 102 0.02 7.01 -19.87
CA ARG A 102 0.33 6.59 -18.48
C ARG A 102 0.83 5.12 -18.39
N LEU A 103 1.67 4.73 -19.33
CA LEU A 103 2.25 3.38 -19.43
C LEU A 103 3.53 3.22 -18.61
N ASN A 104 4.13 4.32 -18.15
CA ASN A 104 5.32 4.28 -17.30
C ASN A 104 5.05 3.40 -16.08
N ASP A 105 6.00 2.51 -15.78
CA ASP A 105 5.96 1.74 -14.55
C ASP A 105 6.30 2.65 -13.38
N LYS A 106 5.38 2.73 -12.42
CA LYS A 106 5.52 3.47 -11.17
C LYS A 106 5.61 2.51 -9.97
N GLY A 107 5.79 1.21 -10.22
CA GLY A 107 5.85 0.19 -9.18
C GLY A 107 6.87 0.54 -8.11
N ASP A 108 8.08 0.93 -8.50
CA ASP A 108 9.17 1.28 -7.59
C ASP A 108 8.79 2.46 -6.68
N GLU A 109 8.20 3.52 -7.25
CA GLU A 109 7.69 4.70 -6.54
C GLU A 109 6.61 4.30 -5.52
N ILE A 110 5.62 3.51 -5.97
CA ILE A 110 4.52 3.03 -5.13
C ILE A 110 5.02 2.18 -3.96
N ARG A 111 5.95 1.24 -4.23
CA ARG A 111 6.52 0.38 -3.19
C ARG A 111 7.30 1.17 -2.16
N ARG A 112 8.07 2.17 -2.59
CA ARG A 112 8.79 3.09 -1.68
C ARG A 112 7.83 3.89 -0.80
N ILE A 113 6.71 4.37 -1.34
CA ILE A 113 5.69 5.06 -0.54
C ILE A 113 5.14 4.13 0.54
N GLY A 114 4.80 2.88 0.20
CA GLY A 114 4.37 1.88 1.19
C GLY A 114 5.39 1.68 2.31
N ALA A 115 6.67 1.55 1.96
CA ALA A 115 7.76 1.44 2.93
C ALA A 115 7.92 2.68 3.82
N HIS A 116 7.81 3.89 3.26
CA HIS A 116 7.86 5.13 4.03
C HIS A 116 6.72 5.21 5.05
N GLY A 117 5.51 4.82 4.66
CA GLY A 117 4.37 4.76 5.57
C GLY A 117 4.58 3.77 6.71
N LEU A 118 5.10 2.57 6.43
CA LEU A 118 5.39 1.59 7.48
C LEU A 118 6.55 2.02 8.38
N ALA A 119 7.58 2.67 7.83
CA ALA A 119 8.66 3.25 8.61
C ALA A 119 8.17 4.35 9.56
N ALA A 120 7.15 5.12 9.19
CA ALA A 120 6.56 6.15 10.05
C ALA A 120 5.82 5.56 11.28
N PHE A 121 5.28 4.34 11.18
CA PHE A 121 4.77 3.63 12.35
C PHE A 121 5.87 3.25 13.35
N GLY A 122 7.12 3.10 12.89
CA GLY A 122 8.24 2.65 13.73
C GLY A 122 7.93 1.29 14.35
N THR A 123 7.93 1.23 15.68
CA THR A 123 7.65 -0.01 16.44
C THR A 123 6.16 -0.32 16.60
N ASN A 124 5.26 0.57 16.16
CA ASN A 124 3.81 0.45 16.40
C ASN A 124 3.06 -0.41 15.36
N ALA A 125 3.76 -1.12 14.47
CA ALA A 125 3.15 -1.99 13.46
C ALA A 125 3.76 -3.41 13.40
N PRO A 126 3.95 -4.12 14.54
CA PRO A 126 4.60 -5.43 14.54
C PRO A 126 3.87 -6.47 13.68
N ALA A 127 2.55 -6.32 13.51
CA ALA A 127 1.74 -7.18 12.64
C ALA A 127 2.15 -7.12 11.15
N ALA A 128 2.87 -6.08 10.71
CA ALA A 128 3.37 -5.98 9.34
C ALA A 128 4.55 -6.90 9.07
N VAL A 129 5.34 -7.24 10.10
CA VAL A 129 6.61 -7.96 10.00
C VAL A 129 6.50 -9.31 9.29
N PRO A 130 5.59 -10.24 9.68
CA PRO A 130 5.49 -11.53 8.98
C PRO A 130 5.14 -11.39 7.49
N TYR A 131 4.34 -10.39 7.12
CA TYR A 131 4.02 -10.11 5.72
C TYR A 131 5.22 -9.54 4.96
N LEU A 132 5.99 -8.65 5.58
CA LEU A 132 7.22 -8.14 4.99
C LEU A 132 8.25 -9.26 4.78
N ILE A 133 8.39 -10.20 5.71
CA ILE A 133 9.24 -11.40 5.54
C ILE A 133 8.77 -12.20 4.33
N GLN A 134 7.46 -12.44 4.21
CA GLN A 134 6.90 -13.16 3.06
C GLN A 134 7.23 -12.46 1.74
N ILE A 135 7.07 -11.13 1.67
CA ILE A 135 7.41 -10.34 0.47
C ILE A 135 8.92 -10.45 0.19
N ALA A 136 9.77 -10.27 1.20
CA ALA A 136 11.22 -10.34 1.08
C ALA A 136 11.72 -11.70 0.55
N SER A 137 11.06 -12.80 0.91
CA SER A 137 11.49 -14.15 0.54
C SER A 137 10.87 -14.69 -0.76
N SER A 138 9.65 -14.27 -1.11
CA SER A 138 8.87 -14.95 -2.16
C SER A 138 8.38 -14.05 -3.30
N HIS A 139 8.56 -12.74 -3.21
CA HIS A 139 8.05 -11.84 -4.24
C HIS A 139 8.86 -11.95 -5.55
N SER A 140 8.15 -12.03 -6.68
CA SER A 140 8.78 -12.22 -8.01
C SER A 140 9.53 -11.00 -8.55
N ASN A 141 9.33 -9.82 -7.95
CA ASN A 141 10.02 -8.58 -8.30
C ASN A 141 11.11 -8.29 -7.26
N ASP A 142 12.34 -8.11 -7.72
CA ASP A 142 13.54 -7.95 -6.90
C ASP A 142 13.51 -6.68 -6.06
N ASP A 143 13.03 -5.56 -6.62
CA ASP A 143 12.87 -4.30 -5.89
C ASP A 143 11.85 -4.45 -4.76
N ALA A 144 10.73 -5.16 -4.97
CA ALA A 144 9.78 -5.43 -3.89
C ALA A 144 10.42 -6.24 -2.74
N ARG A 145 11.28 -7.22 -3.05
CA ARG A 145 12.01 -7.98 -2.02
C ARG A 145 12.97 -7.07 -1.25
N TYR A 146 13.72 -6.23 -1.96
CA TYR A 146 14.62 -5.25 -1.36
C TYR A 146 13.88 -4.25 -0.47
N ILE A 147 12.80 -3.65 -0.97
CA ILE A 147 11.98 -2.69 -0.24
C ILE A 147 11.38 -3.32 1.03
N ALA A 148 10.92 -4.56 0.97
CA ALA A 148 10.43 -5.26 2.14
C ALA A 148 11.53 -5.45 3.20
N ALA A 149 12.72 -5.93 2.81
CA ALA A 149 13.87 -6.08 3.72
C ALA A 149 14.33 -4.74 4.31
N PHE A 150 14.37 -3.69 3.48
CA PHE A 150 14.66 -2.33 3.94
C PHE A 150 13.64 -1.85 4.97
N THR A 151 12.35 -2.10 4.73
CA THR A 151 11.26 -1.69 5.63
C THR A 151 11.38 -2.38 6.98
N ILE A 152 11.62 -3.70 6.99
CA ILE A 152 11.86 -4.47 8.22
C ILE A 152 12.98 -3.82 9.05
N ARG A 153 14.12 -3.52 8.42
CA ARG A 153 15.25 -2.85 9.10
C ARG A 153 14.85 -1.49 9.69
N THR A 154 14.02 -0.71 9.01
CA THR A 154 13.58 0.61 9.51
C THR A 154 12.59 0.55 10.66
N MET A 155 11.93 -0.59 10.89
CA MET A 155 10.98 -0.77 11.99
C MET A 155 11.66 -1.04 13.35
N GLY A 156 13.01 -1.19 13.39
CA GLY A 156 13.78 -1.31 14.62
C GLY A 156 13.43 -2.56 15.42
N SER A 157 13.22 -2.42 16.73
CA SER A 157 12.95 -3.56 17.63
C SER A 157 11.67 -4.33 17.30
N ALA A 158 10.70 -3.71 16.62
CA ALA A 158 9.51 -4.45 16.16
C ALA A 158 9.86 -5.56 15.16
N ALA A 159 11.01 -5.48 14.49
CA ALA A 159 11.52 -6.49 13.58
C ALA A 159 12.43 -7.53 14.22
N GLU A 160 12.73 -7.46 15.53
CA GLU A 160 13.57 -8.47 16.21
C GLU A 160 13.08 -9.91 16.03
N PRO A 161 11.76 -10.21 16.05
CA PRO A 161 11.27 -11.56 15.79
C PRO A 161 11.51 -12.07 14.35
N ALA A 162 11.94 -11.21 13.42
CA ALA A 162 12.21 -11.55 12.03
C ALA A 162 13.66 -12.01 11.77
N ILE A 163 14.53 -11.92 12.77
CA ILE A 163 15.95 -12.27 12.66
C ILE A 163 16.10 -13.75 13.04
N PRO A 164 16.59 -14.61 12.12
CA PRO A 164 16.81 -16.04 12.39
C PRO A 164 18.00 -16.30 13.33
#